data_AF-A0A3N0J1Z8-F1
#
_entry.id   AF-A0A3N0J1Z8-F1
#
_cell.length_a   1.000
_cell.length_b   1.000
_cell.length_c   1.000
_cell.angle_alpha   90.00
_cell.angle_beta   90.00
_cell.angle_gamma   90.00
#
_symmetry.space_group_name_H-M   'P 1'
#
loop_
_entity.id
_entity.type
_entity.pdbx_description
1 polymer ?
#
loop_
_entity_poly.entity_id
_entity_poly.type
_entity_poly.pdbx_seq_one_letter_code
_entity_poly.pdbx_strand_id
1 'polypeptide(L)'
;MKEMIKRVREDRGGFTLAELLIVVAIIMVLVAVAIPVFTSAMDSANMAVGRSAGRSIQSEATSAYLTDTTITDKTSEVTFYAKVDKNGNVTDFGKTEIAGATDVTGGLSDDAAKTLGAAIAASADGEAVSVKIKGDKVTG
;
A
#
# COMPACT_ATOMS: atom_id res chain seq x y z
N MET A 1 -54.68 -2.87 30.14
CA MET A 1 -53.52 -3.48 29.44
C MET A 1 -53.78 -3.84 27.98
N LYS A 2 -54.98 -4.35 27.61
CA LYS A 2 -55.32 -4.72 26.22
C LYS A 2 -55.28 -3.54 25.22
N GLU A 3 -55.67 -2.35 25.66
CA GLU A 3 -55.67 -1.13 24.83
C GLU A 3 -54.27 -0.57 24.53
N MET A 4 -53.27 -0.81 25.41
CA MET A 4 -51.89 -0.34 25.17
C MET A 4 -51.16 -1.15 24.09
N ILE A 5 -51.48 -2.44 23.96
CA ILE A 5 -50.86 -3.34 22.96
C ILE A 5 -51.37 -3.03 21.54
N LYS A 6 -52.59 -2.52 21.41
CA LYS A 6 -53.21 -2.21 20.11
C LYS A 6 -52.57 -0.98 19.45
N ARG A 7 -52.29 0.07 20.22
CA ARG A 7 -51.59 1.28 19.76
C ARG A 7 -50.19 0.99 19.22
N VAL A 8 -49.43 0.12 19.89
CA VAL A 8 -48.06 -0.26 19.48
C VAL A 8 -48.02 -1.05 18.15
N ARG A 9 -49.13 -1.65 17.72
CA ARG A 9 -49.24 -2.38 16.44
C ARG A 9 -49.66 -1.49 15.28
N GLU A 10 -50.36 -0.39 15.55
CA GLU A 10 -50.82 0.58 14.54
C GLU A 10 -49.73 1.62 14.20
N ASP A 11 -48.83 1.92 15.14
CA ASP A 11 -47.69 2.84 14.93
C ASP A 11 -46.47 2.18 14.24
N ARG A 12 -46.59 0.94 13.76
CA ARG A 12 -45.54 0.31 12.94
C ARG A 12 -45.73 0.67 11.47
N GLY A 13 -45.51 1.95 11.15
CA GLY A 13 -45.25 2.39 9.78
C GLY A 13 -43.94 1.76 9.29
N GLY A 14 -44.01 0.53 8.81
CA GLY A 14 -42.87 -0.17 8.21
C GLY A 14 -42.52 0.42 6.85
N PHE A 15 -41.23 0.39 6.51
CA PHE A 15 -40.73 0.73 5.18
C PHE A 15 -41.42 -0.20 4.16
N THR A 16 -42.05 0.36 3.13
CA THR A 16 -42.68 -0.45 2.09
C THR A 16 -41.61 -1.18 1.30
N LEU A 17 -41.92 -2.39 0.80
CA LEU A 17 -41.00 -3.12 -0.08
C LEU A 17 -40.66 -2.28 -1.33
N ALA A 18 -41.60 -1.48 -1.82
CA ALA A 18 -41.40 -0.59 -2.96
C ALA A 18 -40.37 0.52 -2.67
N GLU A 19 -40.41 1.14 -1.49
CA GLU A 19 -39.43 2.14 -1.07
C GLU A 19 -38.03 1.54 -0.96
N LEU A 20 -37.90 0.31 -0.45
CA LEU A 20 -36.60 -0.36 -0.39
C LEU A 20 -36.06 -0.68 -1.77
N LEU A 21 -36.93 -1.12 -2.68
CA LEU A 21 -36.55 -1.51 -4.03
C LEU A 21 -36.00 -0.33 -4.84
N ILE A 22 -36.64 0.84 -4.79
CA ILE A 22 -36.15 2.01 -5.53
C ILE A 22 -34.80 2.51 -4.99
N VAL A 23 -34.59 2.42 -3.67
CA VAL A 23 -33.32 2.81 -3.04
C VAL A 23 -32.19 1.90 -3.51
N VAL A 24 -32.38 0.57 -3.47
CA VAL A 24 -31.37 -0.38 -3.94
C VAL A 24 -31.11 -0.19 -5.43
N ALA A 25 -32.14 0.06 -6.24
CA ALA A 25 -31.98 0.31 -7.67
C ALA A 25 -31.08 1.53 -7.96
N ILE A 26 -31.26 2.62 -7.22
CA ILE A 26 -30.41 3.82 -7.38
C ILE A 26 -28.97 3.52 -6.89
N ILE A 27 -28.80 2.84 -5.75
CA ILE A 27 -27.47 2.46 -5.24
C ILE A 27 -26.72 1.59 -6.27
N MET A 28 -27.39 0.65 -6.94
CA MET A 28 -26.79 -0.19 -7.96
C MET A 28 -26.20 0.62 -9.13
N VAL A 29 -26.91 1.66 -9.57
CA VAL A 29 -26.42 2.55 -10.64
C VAL A 29 -25.18 3.34 -10.17
N LEU A 30 -25.18 3.84 -8.93
CA LEU A 30 -24.04 4.57 -8.37
C LEU A 30 -22.81 3.67 -8.22
N VAL A 31 -22.99 2.46 -7.67
CA VAL A 31 -21.91 1.49 -7.44
C VAL A 31 -21.28 1.03 -8.76
N ALA A 32 -22.09 0.88 -9.81
CA ALA A 32 -21.61 0.45 -11.14
C ALA A 32 -20.54 1.39 -11.71
N VAL A 33 -20.64 2.71 -11.47
CA VAL A 33 -19.63 3.69 -11.91
C VAL A 33 -18.54 3.87 -10.85
N ALA A 34 -18.91 3.81 -9.56
CA ALA A 34 -17.98 4.07 -8.47
C ALA A 34 -16.86 3.01 -8.36
N ILE A 35 -17.18 1.72 -8.50
CA ILE A 35 -16.19 0.63 -8.37
C ILE A 35 -15.02 0.79 -9.36
N PRO A 36 -15.22 0.89 -10.69
CA PRO A 36 -14.10 0.98 -11.62
C PRO A 36 -13.26 2.24 -11.41
N VAL A 37 -13.90 3.37 -11.07
CA VAL A 37 -13.21 4.64 -10.80
C VAL A 37 -12.35 4.53 -9.55
N PHE A 38 -12.91 4.03 -8.44
CA PHE A 38 -12.16 3.89 -7.19
C PHE A 38 -11.06 2.83 -7.28
N THR A 39 -11.29 1.72 -7.98
CA THR A 39 -10.25 0.71 -8.20
C THR A 39 -9.07 1.29 -8.98
N SER A 40 -9.31 2.05 -10.05
CA SER A 40 -8.24 2.71 -10.82
C SER A 40 -7.47 3.74 -9.99
N ALA A 41 -8.18 4.53 -9.17
CA ALA A 41 -7.56 5.47 -8.25
C ALA A 41 -6.71 4.78 -7.18
N MET A 42 -7.19 3.66 -6.64
CA MET A 42 -6.47 2.85 -5.66
C MET A 42 -5.21 2.23 -6.27
N ASP A 43 -5.28 1.72 -7.50
CA ASP A 43 -4.14 1.20 -8.24
C ASP A 43 -3.07 2.27 -8.45
N SER A 44 -3.48 3.46 -8.87
CA SER A 44 -2.58 4.60 -9.06
C SER A 44 -1.93 5.05 -7.74
N ALA A 45 -2.69 5.05 -6.64
CA ALA A 45 -2.18 5.36 -5.31
C ALA A 45 -1.14 4.31 -4.85
N ASN A 46 -1.45 3.02 -5.03
CA ASN A 46 -0.52 1.94 -4.70
C ASN A 46 0.78 2.04 -5.51
N MET A 47 0.69 2.34 -6.81
CA MET A 47 1.88 2.58 -7.64
C MET A 47 2.74 3.74 -7.11
N ALA A 48 2.10 4.85 -6.71
CA ALA A 48 2.80 5.98 -6.14
C ALA A 48 3.50 5.62 -4.81
N VAL A 49 2.82 4.88 -3.93
CA VAL A 49 3.38 4.40 -2.65
C VAL A 49 4.57 3.48 -2.89
N GLY A 50 4.43 2.45 -3.73
CA GLY A 50 5.52 1.51 -4.03
C GLY A 50 6.74 2.20 -4.66
N ARG A 51 6.52 3.14 -5.58
CA ARG A 51 7.62 3.95 -6.17
C ARG A 51 8.28 4.85 -5.12
N SER A 52 7.51 5.45 -4.22
CA SER A 52 8.02 6.28 -3.14
C SER A 52 8.88 5.46 -2.19
N ALA A 53 8.39 4.28 -1.77
CA ALA A 53 9.14 3.33 -0.94
C ALA A 53 10.49 2.97 -1.57
N GLY A 54 10.49 2.60 -2.87
CA GLY A 54 11.73 2.29 -3.59
C GLY A 54 12.73 3.46 -3.60
N ARG A 55 12.25 4.68 -3.84
CA ARG A 55 13.10 5.90 -3.83
C ARG A 55 13.68 6.20 -2.44
N SER A 56 12.88 6.06 -1.38
CA SER A 56 13.33 6.30 0.00
C SER A 56 14.47 5.35 0.37
N ILE A 57 14.28 4.05 0.14
CA ILE A 57 15.31 3.03 0.43
C ILE A 57 16.56 3.24 -0.43
N GLN A 58 16.41 3.59 -1.72
CA GLN A 58 17.55 3.82 -2.59
C GLN A 58 18.38 5.04 -2.14
N SER A 59 17.73 6.11 -1.68
CA SER A 59 18.42 7.29 -1.14
C SER A 59 19.17 6.96 0.15
N GLU A 60 18.53 6.23 1.06
CA GLU A 60 19.13 5.82 2.34
C GLU A 60 20.30 4.85 2.13
N ALA A 61 20.12 3.86 1.27
CA ALA A 61 21.17 2.91 0.89
C ALA A 61 22.37 3.57 0.22
N THR A 62 22.14 4.56 -0.65
CA THR A 62 23.25 5.31 -1.26
C THR A 62 24.03 6.09 -0.20
N SER A 63 23.34 6.74 0.72
CA SER A 63 23.97 7.47 1.83
C SER A 63 24.78 6.53 2.74
N ALA A 64 24.19 5.40 3.13
CA ALA A 64 24.85 4.38 3.93
C ALA A 64 26.07 3.78 3.21
N TYR A 65 25.94 3.45 1.93
CA TYR A 65 27.03 2.91 1.13
C TYR A 65 28.24 3.85 1.03
N LEU A 66 27.98 5.16 0.94
CA LEU A 66 29.05 6.15 0.86
C LEU A 66 29.76 6.36 2.20
N THR A 67 29.03 6.28 3.31
CA THR A 67 29.52 6.59 4.66
C THR A 67 30.03 5.38 5.45
N ASP A 68 29.62 4.17 5.07
CA ASP A 68 30.01 2.94 5.76
C ASP A 68 31.49 2.59 5.48
N THR A 69 32.31 2.72 6.52
CA THR A 69 33.76 2.44 6.47
C THR A 69 34.09 0.96 6.45
N THR A 70 33.11 0.08 6.72
CA THR A 70 33.29 -1.38 6.62
C THR A 70 33.23 -1.87 5.17
N ILE A 71 32.72 -1.05 4.24
CA ILE A 71 32.68 -1.36 2.81
C ILE A 71 34.04 -0.99 2.20
N THR A 72 34.96 -1.95 2.20
CA THR A 72 36.33 -1.77 1.71
C THR A 72 36.44 -1.90 0.19
N ASP A 73 35.58 -2.71 -0.43
CA ASP A 73 35.50 -2.88 -1.88
C ASP A 73 34.21 -2.27 -2.44
N LYS A 74 34.33 -1.04 -2.93
CA LYS A 74 33.21 -0.33 -3.57
C LYS A 74 32.99 -0.72 -5.04
N THR A 75 33.75 -1.68 -5.56
CA THR A 75 33.56 -2.21 -6.93
C THR A 75 32.58 -3.39 -6.96
N SER A 76 32.31 -4.00 -5.82
CA SER A 76 31.35 -5.08 -5.65
C SER A 76 29.93 -4.56 -5.33
N GLU A 77 28.92 -5.35 -5.67
CA GLU A 77 27.52 -5.02 -5.34
C GLU A 77 27.27 -5.26 -3.85
N VAL A 78 26.67 -4.28 -3.17
CA VAL A 78 26.22 -4.38 -1.79
C VAL A 78 24.71 -4.23 -1.75
N THR A 79 24.04 -5.17 -1.09
CA THR A 79 22.59 -5.14 -0.90
C THR A 79 22.25 -4.57 0.47
N PHE A 80 21.35 -3.59 0.48
CA PHE A 80 20.70 -3.09 1.67
C PHE A 80 19.25 -3.57 1.69
N TYR A 81 18.75 -3.84 2.88
CA TYR A 81 17.40 -4.26 3.16
C TYR A 81 16.77 -3.28 4.13
N ALA A 82 15.45 -3.15 4.06
CA ALA A 82 14.66 -2.42 5.02
C ALA A 82 13.21 -2.90 4.98
N LYS A 83 12.40 -2.43 5.92
CA LYS A 83 10.94 -2.52 5.87
C LYS A 83 10.33 -1.14 5.71
N VAL A 84 9.30 -1.04 4.88
CA VAL A 84 8.51 0.18 4.71
C VAL A 84 7.12 -0.05 5.27
N ASP A 85 6.74 0.73 6.28
CA ASP A 85 5.41 0.64 6.90
C ASP A 85 4.33 1.36 6.09
N LYS A 86 3.07 1.13 6.45
CA LYS A 86 1.88 1.80 5.85
C LYS A 86 1.90 3.33 5.95
N ASN A 87 2.76 3.90 6.81
CA ASN A 87 2.93 5.32 7.00
C ASN A 87 4.09 5.88 6.15
N GLY A 88 4.81 5.01 5.42
CA GLY A 88 5.96 5.36 4.58
C GLY A 88 7.28 5.47 5.35
N ASN A 89 7.33 5.02 6.61
CA ASN A 89 8.55 5.03 7.39
C ASN A 89 9.43 3.85 7.02
N VAL A 90 10.74 4.11 6.94
CA VAL A 90 11.77 3.08 6.77
C VAL A 90 12.20 2.58 8.14
N THR A 91 12.17 1.26 8.32
CA THR A 91 12.57 0.57 9.54
C THR A 91 13.45 -0.63 9.20
N ASP A 92 14.13 -1.24 10.18
CA ASP A 92 15.01 -2.40 9.98
C ASP A 92 16.07 -2.22 8.86
N PHE A 93 16.52 -0.98 8.64
CA PHE A 93 17.47 -0.67 7.58
C PHE A 93 18.87 -1.23 7.90
N GLY A 94 19.47 -1.95 6.94
CA GLY A 94 20.82 -2.46 7.07
C GLY A 94 21.22 -3.45 5.99
N LYS A 95 22.28 -4.22 6.23
CA LYS A 95 22.81 -5.24 5.29
C LYS A 95 22.34 -6.67 5.63
N THR A 96 21.55 -6.83 6.69
CA THR A 96 21.01 -8.13 7.10
C THR A 96 19.86 -8.50 6.18
N GLU A 97 19.93 -9.70 5.59
CA GLU A 97 18.89 -10.17 4.70
C GLU A 97 17.53 -10.26 5.40
N ILE A 98 16.51 -9.72 4.74
CA ILE A 98 15.11 -9.87 5.13
C ILE A 98 14.45 -10.75 4.07
N ALA A 99 13.93 -11.90 4.49
CA ALA A 99 13.30 -12.85 3.59
C ALA A 99 12.12 -12.22 2.85
N GLY A 100 12.01 -12.51 1.54
CA GLY A 100 10.91 -12.01 0.70
C GLY A 100 11.02 -10.53 0.31
N ALA A 101 12.17 -9.89 0.52
CA ALA A 101 12.34 -8.49 0.15
C ALA A 101 12.13 -8.25 -1.35
N THR A 102 11.32 -7.23 -1.66
CA THR A 102 11.10 -6.78 -3.05
C THR A 102 12.31 -5.98 -3.51
N ASP A 103 12.94 -6.39 -4.62
CA ASP A 103 14.05 -5.66 -5.22
C ASP A 103 13.55 -4.37 -5.90
N VAL A 104 13.99 -3.21 -5.42
CA VAL A 104 13.67 -1.89 -5.95
C VAL A 104 14.84 -1.27 -6.72
N THR A 105 15.90 -2.03 -6.96
CA THR A 105 17.12 -1.55 -7.64
C THR A 105 16.81 -1.03 -9.05
N GLY A 106 17.16 0.22 -9.31
CA GLY A 106 16.92 0.85 -10.61
C GLY A 106 15.46 1.23 -10.87
N GLY A 107 14.62 1.16 -9.84
CA GLY A 107 13.20 1.50 -9.91
C GLY A 107 12.29 0.30 -10.18
N LEU A 108 10.99 0.55 -10.06
CA LEU A 108 9.95 -0.47 -10.19
C LEU A 108 9.17 -0.30 -11.50
N SER A 109 8.76 -1.42 -12.09
CA SER A 109 7.69 -1.45 -13.09
C SER A 109 6.37 -1.03 -12.47
N ASP A 110 5.37 -0.67 -13.29
CA ASP A 110 4.05 -0.29 -12.81
C ASP A 110 3.39 -1.41 -11.99
N ASP A 111 3.47 -2.65 -12.46
CA ASP A 111 2.90 -3.81 -11.78
C ASP A 111 3.60 -4.11 -10.45
N ALA A 112 4.93 -4.01 -10.40
CA ALA A 112 5.69 -4.23 -9.18
C ALA A 112 5.45 -3.11 -8.16
N ALA A 113 5.38 -1.85 -8.61
CA ALA A 113 5.05 -0.72 -7.76
C ALA A 113 3.63 -0.83 -7.17
N LYS A 114 2.65 -1.22 -7.99
CA LYS A 114 1.29 -1.48 -7.55
C LYS A 114 1.23 -2.59 -6.50
N THR A 115 1.92 -3.70 -6.76
CA THR A 115 1.95 -4.86 -5.85
C THR A 115 2.60 -4.49 -4.51
N LEU A 116 3.75 -3.83 -4.54
CA LEU A 116 4.44 -3.37 -3.33
C LEU A 116 3.61 -2.35 -2.56
N GLY A 117 3.01 -1.35 -3.21
CA GLY A 117 2.18 -0.37 -2.53
C GLY A 117 0.94 -0.98 -1.88
N ALA A 118 0.31 -1.96 -2.53
CA ALA A 118 -0.80 -2.70 -1.94
C ALA A 118 -0.35 -3.53 -0.72
N ALA A 119 0.81 -4.17 -0.79
CA ALA A 119 1.40 -4.92 0.32
C ALA A 119 1.73 -4.00 1.52
N ILE A 120 2.36 -2.84 1.25
CA ILE A 120 2.65 -1.81 2.26
C ILE A 120 1.36 -1.33 2.95
N ALA A 121 0.29 -1.09 2.20
CA ALA A 121 -0.99 -0.65 2.76
C ALA A 121 -1.67 -1.74 3.63
N ALA A 122 -1.41 -3.02 3.35
CA ALA A 122 -1.99 -4.16 4.06
C ALA A 122 -1.15 -4.61 5.28
N SER A 123 0.15 -4.31 5.30
CA SER A 123 1.07 -4.74 6.36
C SER A 123 1.12 -3.75 7.52
N ALA A 124 0.90 -4.24 8.74
CA ALA A 124 1.11 -3.46 9.96
C ALA A 124 2.59 -3.39 10.37
N ASP A 125 3.35 -4.44 10.05
CA ASP A 125 4.76 -4.61 10.44
C ASP A 125 5.73 -4.08 9.36
N GLY A 126 5.19 -3.56 8.27
CA GLY A 126 5.93 -3.07 7.11
C GLY A 126 6.33 -4.17 6.12
N GLU A 127 6.62 -3.76 4.89
CA GLU A 127 6.93 -4.64 3.78
C GLU A 127 8.44 -4.62 3.49
N ALA A 128 9.03 -5.80 3.31
CA ALA A 128 10.46 -5.93 3.09
C ALA A 128 10.86 -5.46 1.68
N VAL A 129 11.90 -4.64 1.62
CA VAL A 129 12.41 -4.04 0.39
C VAL A 129 13.93 -4.14 0.39
N SER A 130 14.52 -4.45 -0.77
CA SER A 130 15.97 -4.50 -0.95
C SER A 130 16.44 -3.63 -2.09
N VAL A 131 17.61 -3.02 -1.94
CA VAL A 131 18.26 -2.25 -3.00
C VAL A 131 19.74 -2.62 -3.08
N LYS A 132 20.24 -2.74 -4.31
CA LYS A 132 21.63 -3.06 -4.62
C LYS A 132 22.35 -1.80 -5.07
N ILE A 133 23.49 -1.53 -4.46
CA ILE A 133 24.37 -0.42 -4.80
C ILE A 133 25.71 -0.98 -5.27
N LYS A 134 26.21 -0.51 -6.40
CA LYS A 134 27.56 -0.79 -6.91
C LYS A 134 28.22 0.55 -7.22
N GLY A 135 29.51 0.71 -6.90
CA GLY A 135 30.21 2.00 -6.96
C GLY A 135 30.19 2.75 -8.30
N ASP A 136 29.91 2.07 -9.42
CA ASP A 136 29.80 2.69 -10.74
C ASP A 136 28.37 3.14 -11.12
N LYS A 137 27.36 2.85 -10.30
CA LYS A 137 25.93 3.10 -10.61
C LYS A 137 25.21 3.95 -9.57
N VAL A 138 25.87 5.00 -9.09
CA VAL A 138 25.12 6.14 -8.51
C VAL A 138 24.68 7.04 -9.66
N THR A 139 23.75 6.55 -10.48
CA THR A 139 23.05 7.36 -11.48
C THR A 139 21.58 7.37 -11.10
N GLY A 140 21.13 8.54 -10.64
CA GLY A 140 19.74 8.79 -10.25
C GLY A 140 18.78 8.93 -11.42
#